data_AF-A0A654ZXB7-F1
#
_entry.id   AF-A0A654ZXB7-F1
#
_cell.length_a   1.000
_cell.length_b   1.000
_cell.length_c   1.000
_cell.angle_alpha   90.00
_cell.angle_beta   90.00
_cell.angle_gamma   90.00
#
_symmetry.space_group_name_H-M   'P 1'
#
loop_
_entity.id
_entity.type
_entity.pdbx_description
1 polymer ?
#
loop_
_entity_poly.entity_id
_entity_poly.type
_entity_poly.pdbx_seq_one_letter_code
_entity_poly.pdbx_strand_id
1 'polypeptide(L)'
;MAYPSGFGQDGYDEGNAEQYLWWVPHNVAGLVTALGGRTAVVKRLDRFTKKLNVGPNEPYLWAGNEPGFGVPWLYNYIGQPWKTQRTVDRVRGLFGPTPGGAPGNDDLGALSSWYVWAALGLYPSTPGTTILTVNTPLFDRAVIALPTGKSIQITAPGASGRNRLKYIDGLTIDRQPSNQTFLPESIVRTGGDLTFSLAGTPNKVWGTAASAAPPSFGAGSSAVTVNIARPIIGIVPGATGTVTVDAQRMIDGVDDYTVTPTSYVVGIAAEPLSGQFDDDGAVSASVAITVARSVPSGYYPIYVTTSAGDSARTLIVLVVVAEAVE
;
A
#
# COMPACT_ATOMS: atom_id res chain seq x y z
N MET A 1 2.46 32.71 6.38
CA MET A 1 2.81 32.00 5.13
C MET A 1 1.52 31.46 4.55
N ALA A 2 1.11 31.93 3.38
CA ALA A 2 0.00 31.31 2.66
C ALA A 2 0.54 29.99 2.08
N TYR A 3 -0.06 28.86 2.44
CA TYR A 3 0.14 27.63 1.67
C TYR A 3 -0.31 27.92 0.23
N PRO A 4 0.52 27.64 -0.79
CA PRO A 4 0.09 27.83 -2.17
C PRO A 4 -1.12 26.93 -2.41
N SER A 5 -2.30 27.53 -2.59
CA SER A 5 -3.50 26.79 -2.97
C SER A 5 -3.25 26.10 -4.31
N GLY A 6 -3.51 24.79 -4.39
CA GLY A 6 -3.37 24.01 -5.62
C GLY A 6 -2.04 23.30 -5.84
N PHE A 7 -1.21 23.12 -4.80
CA PHE A 7 -0.06 22.20 -4.84
C PHE A 7 -0.32 20.98 -3.96
N GLY A 8 -0.94 19.94 -4.55
CA GLY A 8 -1.40 18.77 -3.84
C GLY A 8 -2.81 18.92 -3.28
N GLN A 9 -3.20 17.93 -2.48
CA GLN A 9 -4.49 17.82 -1.81
C GLN A 9 -4.31 18.10 -0.32
N ASP A 10 -5.21 18.90 0.26
CA ASP A 10 -5.25 19.16 1.70
C ASP A 10 -5.23 17.85 2.51
N GLY A 11 -4.39 17.81 3.54
CA GLY A 11 -4.15 16.63 4.37
C GLY A 11 -2.97 15.75 3.92
N TYR A 12 -2.32 16.10 2.80
CA TYR A 12 -1.13 15.42 2.28
C TYR A 12 0.00 16.44 2.06
N ASP A 13 1.25 15.98 2.19
CA ASP A 13 2.42 16.80 1.94
C ASP A 13 2.92 16.55 0.51
N GLU A 14 2.95 17.59 -0.32
CA GLU A 14 3.40 17.52 -1.73
C GLU A 14 2.76 16.38 -2.57
N GLY A 15 1.47 16.11 -2.38
CA GLY A 15 0.83 15.01 -3.09
C GLY A 15 -0.66 14.92 -2.85
N ASN A 16 -1.21 13.73 -3.07
CA ASN A 16 -2.62 13.45 -2.87
C ASN A 16 -2.86 12.07 -2.28
N ALA A 17 -4.13 11.78 -1.96
CA ALA A 17 -4.52 10.51 -1.37
C ALA A 17 -4.10 9.28 -2.21
N GLU A 18 -4.16 9.37 -3.53
CA GLU A 18 -3.77 8.25 -4.41
C GLU A 18 -2.26 8.01 -4.39
N GLN A 19 -1.45 9.06 -4.23
CA GLN A 19 0.00 8.95 -4.14
C GLN A 19 0.45 8.40 -2.78
N TYR A 20 -0.15 8.88 -1.68
CA TYR A 20 0.18 8.43 -0.33
C TYR A 20 -0.38 7.05 0.03
N LEU A 21 -1.41 6.57 -0.67
CA LEU A 21 -1.99 5.24 -0.46
C LEU A 21 -0.95 4.12 -0.40
N TRP A 22 0.09 4.23 -1.22
CA TRP A 22 1.11 3.21 -1.40
C TRP A 22 2.19 3.22 -0.31
N TRP A 23 2.17 4.22 0.59
CA TRP A 23 3.23 4.45 1.57
C TRP A 23 3.09 3.57 2.82
N VAL A 24 3.04 2.25 2.59
CA VAL A 24 3.01 1.20 3.63
C VAL A 24 4.18 0.23 3.41
N PRO A 25 5.43 0.71 3.33
CA PRO A 25 6.58 -0.11 2.89
C PRO A 25 6.90 -1.29 3.82
N HIS A 26 6.47 -1.24 5.08
CA HIS A 26 6.66 -2.31 6.04
C HIS A 26 5.63 -3.43 5.91
N ASN A 27 4.42 -3.17 5.39
CA ASN A 27 3.34 -4.14 5.36
C ASN A 27 2.54 -4.08 4.05
N VAL A 28 3.20 -4.36 2.94
CA VAL A 28 2.56 -4.37 1.61
C VAL A 28 1.49 -5.46 1.52
N ALA A 29 1.68 -6.62 2.17
CA ALA A 29 0.66 -7.67 2.23
C ALA A 29 -0.64 -7.16 2.86
N GLY A 30 -0.58 -6.47 4.01
CA GLY A 30 -1.75 -5.87 4.65
C GLY A 30 -2.42 -4.80 3.78
N LEU A 31 -1.64 -3.96 3.09
CA LEU A 31 -2.17 -3.02 2.10
C LEU A 31 -2.92 -3.76 0.97
N VAL A 32 -2.39 -4.90 0.52
CA VAL A 32 -3.03 -5.70 -0.53
C VAL A 32 -4.36 -6.25 -0.05
N THR A 33 -4.44 -6.76 1.18
CA THR A 33 -5.70 -7.21 1.77
C THR A 33 -6.71 -6.06 1.88
N ALA A 34 -6.28 -4.91 2.42
CA ALA A 34 -7.13 -3.73 2.61
C ALA A 34 -7.67 -3.13 1.31
N LEU A 35 -7.03 -3.42 0.17
CA LEU A 35 -7.43 -2.95 -1.15
C LEU A 35 -8.21 -4.01 -1.96
N GLY A 36 -8.67 -5.08 -1.33
CA GLY A 36 -9.47 -6.12 -1.99
C GLY A 36 -8.63 -7.15 -2.75
N GLY A 37 -7.42 -7.40 -2.28
CA GLY A 37 -6.56 -8.46 -2.77
C GLY A 37 -5.79 -8.12 -4.05
N ARG A 38 -4.98 -9.09 -4.50
CA ARG A 38 -3.98 -8.88 -5.57
C ARG A 38 -4.60 -8.39 -6.87
N THR A 39 -5.74 -8.92 -7.29
CA THR A 39 -6.38 -8.55 -8.55
C THR A 39 -6.80 -7.07 -8.57
N ALA A 40 -7.38 -6.58 -7.47
CA ALA A 40 -7.78 -5.19 -7.33
C ALA A 40 -6.55 -4.27 -7.31
N VAL A 41 -5.53 -4.62 -6.51
CA VAL A 41 -4.28 -3.87 -6.42
C VAL A 41 -3.56 -3.77 -7.76
N VAL A 42 -3.44 -4.86 -8.52
CA VAL A 42 -2.81 -4.84 -9.85
C VAL A 42 -3.51 -3.85 -10.76
N LYS A 43 -4.84 -3.85 -10.80
CA LYS A 43 -5.62 -2.92 -11.63
C LYS A 43 -5.42 -1.46 -11.19
N ARG A 44 -5.38 -1.21 -9.88
CA ARG A 44 -5.14 0.14 -9.33
C ARG A 44 -3.72 0.62 -9.62
N LEU A 45 -2.72 -0.23 -9.41
CA LEU A 45 -1.31 0.08 -9.67
C LEU A 45 -1.03 0.29 -11.16
N ASP A 46 -1.62 -0.52 -12.06
CA ASP A 46 -1.54 -0.33 -13.52
C ASP A 46 -2.12 1.03 -13.94
N ARG A 47 -3.23 1.46 -13.32
CA ARG A 47 -3.82 2.79 -13.55
C ARG A 47 -2.92 3.90 -13.02
N PHE A 48 -2.46 3.77 -11.77
CA PHE A 48 -1.63 4.76 -11.10
C PHE A 48 -0.31 4.99 -11.84
N THR A 49 0.29 3.92 -12.37
CA THR A 49 1.55 3.98 -13.12
C THR A 49 1.36 4.26 -14.62
N LYS A 50 0.14 4.57 -15.08
CA LYS A 50 -0.14 4.84 -16.49
C LYS A 50 0.59 6.07 -16.99
N LYS A 51 0.46 7.20 -16.28
CA LYS A 51 1.24 8.43 -16.50
C LYS A 51 2.32 8.51 -15.43
N LEU A 52 3.46 9.12 -15.76
CA LEU A 52 4.56 9.33 -14.83
C LEU A 52 4.86 10.82 -14.75
N ASN A 53 5.16 11.29 -13.55
CA ASN A 53 5.72 12.63 -13.30
C ASN A 53 4.85 13.79 -13.78
N VAL A 54 3.53 13.70 -13.58
CA VAL A 54 2.54 14.71 -14.00
C VAL A 54 2.14 15.66 -12.86
N GLY A 55 2.91 15.70 -11.77
CA GLY A 55 2.73 16.61 -10.64
C GLY A 55 1.82 16.09 -9.52
N PRO A 56 1.64 16.91 -8.46
CA PRO A 56 0.99 16.50 -7.20
C PRO A 56 -0.54 16.41 -7.26
N ASN A 57 -1.17 17.08 -8.24
CA ASN A 57 -2.64 17.19 -8.32
C ASN A 57 -3.29 16.04 -9.09
N GLU A 58 -2.48 15.24 -9.77
CA GLU A 58 -2.96 14.16 -10.63
C GLU A 58 -2.85 12.81 -9.90
N PRO A 59 -3.84 11.91 -10.03
CA PRO A 59 -3.85 10.63 -9.32
C PRO A 59 -2.99 9.57 -10.03
N TYR A 60 -1.75 9.96 -10.39
CA TYR A 60 -0.75 9.11 -11.03
C TYR A 60 0.59 9.19 -10.28
N LEU A 61 1.50 8.27 -10.59
CA LEU A 61 2.83 8.24 -9.99
C LEU A 61 3.61 9.51 -10.33
N TRP A 62 3.80 10.37 -9.34
CA TRP A 62 4.77 11.46 -9.40
C TRP A 62 6.16 10.94 -9.03
N ALA A 63 6.89 10.46 -10.05
CA ALA A 63 8.11 9.69 -9.86
C ALA A 63 9.32 10.49 -9.38
N GLY A 64 9.31 11.81 -9.58
CA GLY A 64 10.32 12.74 -9.07
C GLY A 64 10.06 13.24 -7.64
N ASN A 65 9.13 12.62 -6.90
CA ASN A 65 8.80 12.95 -5.51
C ASN A 65 8.89 11.71 -4.60
N GLU A 66 9.34 11.89 -3.35
CA GLU A 66 9.70 10.84 -2.38
C GLU A 66 8.60 9.82 -2.10
N PRO A 67 7.31 10.20 -1.93
CA PRO A 67 6.24 9.22 -1.66
C PRO A 67 6.12 8.15 -2.75
N GLY A 68 6.56 8.48 -3.98
CA GLY A 68 6.50 7.60 -5.15
C GLY A 68 7.65 6.60 -5.27
N PHE A 69 8.75 6.73 -4.52
CA PHE A 69 9.99 5.98 -4.75
C PHE A 69 9.83 4.46 -4.69
N GLY A 70 9.04 3.97 -3.73
CA GLY A 70 8.78 2.53 -3.54
C GLY A 70 7.78 1.94 -4.52
N VAL A 71 6.94 2.75 -5.17
CA VAL A 71 5.77 2.31 -5.93
C VAL A 71 6.11 1.33 -7.06
N PRO A 72 7.13 1.56 -7.92
CA PRO A 72 7.46 0.64 -9.00
C PRO A 72 7.76 -0.78 -8.52
N TRP A 73 8.25 -0.92 -7.29
CA TRP A 73 8.69 -2.17 -6.70
C TRP A 73 7.56 -3.00 -6.10
N LEU A 74 6.38 -2.41 -5.87
CA LEU A 74 5.20 -3.11 -5.33
C LEU A 74 4.74 -4.27 -6.23
N TYR A 75 5.04 -4.23 -7.52
CA TYR A 75 4.76 -5.33 -8.43
C TYR A 75 5.50 -6.64 -8.06
N ASN A 76 6.64 -6.56 -7.37
CA ASN A 76 7.35 -7.74 -6.84
C ASN A 76 6.55 -8.41 -5.70
N TYR A 77 5.84 -7.63 -4.89
CA TYR A 77 5.03 -8.13 -3.78
C TYR A 77 3.73 -8.81 -4.23
N ILE A 78 3.24 -8.48 -5.42
CA ILE A 78 1.96 -8.99 -5.97
C ILE A 78 2.16 -9.99 -7.11
N GLY A 79 3.35 -10.57 -7.22
CA GLY A 79 3.65 -11.66 -8.16
C GLY A 79 3.67 -11.24 -9.63
N GLN A 80 4.00 -9.98 -9.93
CA GLN A 80 4.16 -9.48 -11.30
C GLN A 80 5.51 -8.79 -11.53
N PRO A 81 6.64 -9.44 -11.24
CA PRO A 81 7.97 -8.79 -11.25
C PRO A 81 8.35 -8.20 -12.61
N TRP A 82 7.85 -8.74 -13.74
CA TRP A 82 8.07 -8.12 -15.06
C TRP A 82 7.47 -6.70 -15.16
N LYS A 83 6.44 -6.39 -14.38
CA LYS A 83 5.89 -5.03 -14.29
C LYS A 83 6.75 -4.13 -13.42
N THR A 84 7.44 -4.63 -12.39
CA THR A 84 8.50 -3.88 -11.69
C THR A 84 9.58 -3.48 -12.69
N GLN A 85 10.11 -4.46 -13.42
CA GLN A 85 11.19 -4.26 -14.39
C GLN A 85 10.79 -3.21 -15.44
N ARG A 86 9.59 -3.33 -16.01
CA ARG A 86 9.04 -2.35 -16.96
C ARG A 86 8.86 -0.95 -16.34
N THR A 87 8.32 -0.85 -15.13
CA THR A 87 7.98 0.42 -14.51
C THR A 87 9.24 1.16 -14.05
N VAL A 88 10.20 0.46 -13.45
CA VAL A 88 11.50 1.03 -13.11
C VAL A 88 12.24 1.48 -14.37
N ASP A 89 12.20 0.71 -15.47
CA ASP A 89 12.79 1.14 -16.74
C ASP A 89 12.21 2.46 -17.26
N ARG A 90 10.88 2.62 -17.14
CA ARG A 90 10.19 3.87 -17.52
C ARG A 90 10.56 5.04 -16.62
N VAL A 91 10.66 4.84 -15.31
CA VAL A 91 11.05 5.90 -14.35
C VAL A 91 12.50 6.31 -14.57
N ARG A 92 13.43 5.37 -14.74
CA ARG A 92 14.83 5.69 -15.11
C ARG A 92 14.92 6.49 -16.41
N GLY A 93 14.01 6.24 -17.37
CA GLY A 93 13.94 6.99 -18.62
C GLY A 93 13.57 8.46 -18.48
N LEU A 94 13.15 8.91 -17.28
CA LEU A 94 12.96 10.32 -16.98
C LEU A 94 14.29 11.03 -16.63
N PHE A 95 15.34 10.26 -16.34
CA PHE A 95 16.65 10.80 -16.04
C PHE A 95 17.48 11.04 -17.31
N GLY A 96 18.29 12.08 -17.32
CA GLY A 96 19.20 12.39 -18.42
C GLY A 96 20.52 13.00 -17.93
N PRO A 97 21.64 12.80 -18.65
CA PRO A 97 22.93 13.39 -18.30
C PRO A 97 23.04 14.84 -18.77
N THR A 98 22.08 15.68 -18.36
CA THR A 98 22.01 17.10 -18.72
C THR A 98 21.73 17.93 -17.46
N PRO A 99 21.98 19.26 -17.45
CA PRO A 99 21.73 20.09 -16.27
C PRO A 99 20.27 20.03 -15.74
N GLY A 100 19.28 19.78 -16.61
CA GLY A 100 17.87 19.63 -16.23
C GLY A 100 17.37 18.18 -16.29
N GLY A 101 18.29 17.21 -16.18
CA GLY A 101 17.99 15.80 -16.41
C GLY A 101 17.43 15.04 -15.22
N ALA A 102 17.10 15.68 -14.10
CA ALA A 102 16.41 15.05 -12.98
C ALA A 102 14.89 15.24 -13.11
N PRO A 103 14.05 14.23 -12.83
CA PRO A 103 12.60 14.36 -12.91
C PRO A 103 11.96 15.21 -11.81
N GLY A 104 12.72 15.59 -10.78
CA GLY A 104 12.30 16.39 -9.65
C GLY A 104 13.52 16.96 -8.92
N ASN A 105 13.30 17.48 -7.72
CA ASN A 105 14.40 17.89 -6.85
C ASN A 105 15.25 16.67 -6.49
N ASP A 106 16.55 16.88 -6.30
CA ASP A 106 17.44 15.77 -5.92
C ASP A 106 17.32 15.39 -4.44
N ASP A 107 16.80 16.32 -3.62
CA ASP A 107 16.59 16.20 -2.18
C ASP A 107 17.79 15.60 -1.45
N LEU A 108 18.92 16.29 -1.63
CA LEU A 108 20.21 15.97 -1.02
C LEU A 108 20.70 14.54 -1.34
N GLY A 109 20.38 14.07 -2.55
CA GLY A 109 20.79 12.78 -3.07
C GLY A 109 19.74 11.67 -2.94
N ALA A 110 18.55 11.96 -2.42
CA ALA A 110 17.46 10.99 -2.34
C ALA A 110 17.10 10.46 -3.74
N LEU A 111 16.80 11.35 -4.69
CA LEU A 111 16.43 10.98 -6.06
C LEU A 111 17.61 10.37 -6.84
N SER A 112 18.82 10.94 -6.72
CA SER A 112 20.02 10.35 -7.30
C SER A 112 20.32 8.94 -6.78
N SER A 113 20.15 8.70 -5.47
CA SER A 113 20.37 7.38 -4.87
C SER A 113 19.34 6.36 -5.38
N TRP A 114 18.10 6.78 -5.60
CA TRP A 114 17.08 5.94 -6.22
C TRP A 114 17.53 5.46 -7.60
N TYR A 115 18.08 6.35 -8.43
CA TYR A 115 18.60 5.98 -9.74
C TYR A 115 19.75 4.97 -9.64
N VAL A 116 20.70 5.18 -8.72
CA VAL A 116 21.83 4.26 -8.52
C VAL A 116 21.33 2.86 -8.14
N TRP A 117 20.42 2.76 -7.16
CA TRP A 117 19.79 1.49 -6.78
C TRP A 117 19.07 0.83 -7.98
N ALA A 118 18.22 1.59 -8.66
CA ALA A 118 17.48 1.12 -9.84
C ALA A 118 18.40 0.70 -11.01
N ALA A 119 19.60 1.28 -11.15
CA ALA A 119 20.58 0.91 -12.16
C ALA A 119 21.39 -0.34 -11.77
N LEU A 120 21.69 -0.52 -10.48
CA LEU A 120 22.28 -1.76 -9.94
C LEU A 120 21.33 -2.96 -10.05
N GLY A 121 20.02 -2.69 -10.17
CA GLY A 121 18.99 -3.71 -10.23
C GLY A 121 18.44 -4.09 -8.87
N LEU A 122 18.67 -3.27 -7.84
CA LEU A 122 18.31 -3.55 -6.45
C LEU A 122 17.58 -2.35 -5.84
N TYR A 123 16.80 -2.52 -4.77
CA TYR A 123 16.24 -1.41 -4.01
C TYR A 123 15.93 -1.77 -2.56
N PRO A 124 16.26 -0.90 -1.59
CA PRO A 124 15.88 -1.09 -0.20
C PRO A 124 14.40 -0.73 0.02
N SER A 125 13.50 -1.67 -0.28
CA SER A 125 12.04 -1.42 -0.25
C SER A 125 11.48 -1.06 1.12
N THR A 126 12.10 -1.55 2.19
CA THR A 126 11.64 -1.33 3.56
C THR A 126 12.81 -0.82 4.40
N PRO A 127 13.02 0.50 4.49
CA PRO A 127 14.05 1.08 5.33
C PRO A 127 13.98 0.56 6.78
N GLY A 128 15.15 0.31 7.38
CA GLY A 128 15.27 -0.33 8.70
C GLY A 128 15.35 -1.87 8.66
N THR A 129 15.16 -2.48 7.49
CA THR A 129 15.38 -3.92 7.27
C THR A 129 16.58 -4.17 6.35
N THR A 130 16.94 -5.44 6.15
CA THR A 130 17.96 -5.88 5.19
C THR A 130 17.40 -6.21 3.80
N ILE A 131 16.10 -5.97 3.57
CA ILE A 131 15.41 -6.36 2.35
C ILE A 131 15.93 -5.53 1.17
N LEU A 132 16.57 -6.22 0.22
CA LEU A 132 16.88 -5.70 -1.11
C LEU A 132 16.01 -6.44 -2.14
N THR A 133 15.03 -5.75 -2.71
CA THR A 133 14.22 -6.29 -3.81
C THR A 133 14.94 -6.10 -5.15
N VAL A 134 14.56 -6.85 -6.18
CA VAL A 134 15.29 -6.90 -7.45
C VAL A 134 14.50 -6.35 -8.64
N ASN A 135 15.22 -5.78 -9.61
CA ASN A 135 14.78 -5.52 -10.98
C ASN A 135 15.90 -5.88 -11.97
N THR A 136 15.67 -5.67 -13.27
CA THR A 136 16.69 -5.84 -14.31
C THR A 136 17.83 -4.81 -14.23
N PRO A 137 19.09 -5.25 -13.95
CA PRO A 137 20.26 -4.36 -13.91
C PRO A 137 20.46 -3.57 -15.20
N LEU A 138 21.18 -2.45 -15.12
CA LEU A 138 21.56 -1.61 -16.29
C LEU A 138 22.96 -1.93 -16.84
N PHE A 139 23.79 -2.61 -16.06
CA PHE A 139 25.18 -2.92 -16.39
C PHE A 139 25.40 -4.42 -16.45
N ASP A 140 26.23 -4.88 -17.38
CA ASP A 140 26.56 -6.30 -17.50
C ASP A 140 27.33 -6.82 -16.27
N ARG A 141 28.06 -5.91 -15.60
CA ARG A 141 28.75 -6.17 -14.35
C ARG A 141 28.73 -4.95 -13.44
N ALA A 142 28.43 -5.15 -12.16
CA ALA A 142 28.59 -4.15 -11.10
C ALA A 142 29.12 -4.81 -9.83
N VAL A 143 29.83 -4.06 -8.99
CA VAL A 143 30.36 -4.54 -7.71
C VAL A 143 30.08 -3.51 -6.63
N ILE A 144 29.44 -3.94 -5.55
CA ILE A 144 29.23 -3.14 -4.34
C ILE A 144 30.23 -3.62 -3.30
N ALA A 145 31.23 -2.81 -2.98
CA ALA A 145 32.17 -3.10 -1.90
C ALA A 145 31.48 -2.89 -0.55
N LEU A 146 31.60 -3.86 0.35
CA LEU A 146 31.06 -3.80 1.70
C LEU A 146 32.14 -3.38 2.70
N PRO A 147 31.78 -2.70 3.80
CA PRO A 147 32.73 -2.34 4.85
C PRO A 147 33.49 -3.51 5.47
N THR A 148 32.95 -4.73 5.34
CA THR A 148 33.56 -5.98 5.83
C THR A 148 34.70 -6.50 4.96
N GLY A 149 35.06 -5.78 3.88
CA GLY A 149 36.03 -6.25 2.88
C GLY A 149 35.46 -7.33 1.94
N LYS A 150 34.14 -7.58 2.02
CA LYS A 150 33.38 -8.44 1.10
C LYS A 150 32.74 -7.59 0.00
N SER A 151 32.04 -8.23 -0.93
CA SER A 151 31.33 -7.52 -1.99
C SER A 151 30.06 -8.23 -2.42
N ILE A 152 29.08 -7.46 -2.88
CA ILE A 152 27.99 -7.97 -3.71
C ILE A 152 28.41 -7.81 -5.16
N GLN A 153 28.60 -8.93 -5.87
CA GLN A 153 28.97 -8.94 -7.27
C GLN A 153 27.74 -9.21 -8.12
N ILE A 154 27.44 -8.34 -9.07
CA ILE A 154 26.27 -8.42 -9.94
C ILE A 154 26.77 -8.70 -11.36
N THR A 155 26.28 -9.78 -11.96
CA THR A 155 26.57 -10.17 -13.34
C THR A 155 25.25 -10.36 -14.09
N ALA A 156 25.07 -9.64 -15.20
CA ALA A 156 23.84 -9.65 -15.97
C ALA A 156 24.12 -9.45 -17.46
N PRO A 157 24.70 -10.44 -18.17
CA PRO A 157 25.12 -10.27 -19.56
C PRO A 157 23.95 -9.85 -20.46
N GLY A 158 24.13 -8.77 -21.21
CA GLY A 158 23.09 -8.20 -22.08
C GLY A 158 22.23 -7.12 -21.40
N ALA A 159 22.56 -6.72 -20.16
CA ALA A 159 21.93 -5.60 -19.46
C ALA A 159 22.33 -4.24 -20.05
N SER A 160 23.50 -4.15 -20.69
CA SER A 160 24.05 -2.91 -21.22
C SER A 160 23.80 -2.72 -22.72
N GLY A 161 23.92 -1.48 -23.20
CA GLY A 161 23.86 -1.13 -24.63
C GLY A 161 22.45 -0.84 -25.19
N ARG A 162 22.41 -0.49 -26.48
CA ARG A 162 21.19 0.00 -27.18
C ARG A 162 20.07 -1.04 -27.25
N ASN A 163 20.43 -2.32 -27.38
CA ASN A 163 19.50 -3.44 -27.52
C ASN A 163 19.43 -4.30 -26.25
N ARG A 164 19.65 -3.69 -25.08
CA ARG A 164 19.69 -4.43 -23.82
C ARG A 164 18.42 -5.24 -23.55
N LEU A 165 18.61 -6.37 -22.89
CA LEU A 165 17.56 -7.24 -22.41
C LEU A 165 16.89 -6.60 -21.19
N LYS A 166 15.56 -6.50 -21.23
CA LYS A 166 14.76 -5.67 -20.31
C LYS A 166 14.13 -6.45 -19.17
N TYR A 167 14.19 -7.78 -19.23
CA TYR A 167 13.47 -8.64 -18.32
C TYR A 167 14.37 -9.68 -17.70
N ILE A 168 14.15 -9.96 -16.42
CA ILE A 168 14.78 -11.10 -15.73
C ILE A 168 14.08 -12.36 -16.22
N ASP A 169 14.88 -13.34 -16.64
CA ASP A 169 14.44 -14.70 -16.94
C ASP A 169 14.81 -15.68 -15.81
N GLY A 170 15.83 -15.35 -15.02
CA GLY A 170 16.23 -16.09 -13.83
C GLY A 170 17.28 -15.35 -12.99
N LEU A 171 17.44 -15.80 -11.75
CA LEU A 171 18.45 -15.30 -10.81
C LEU A 171 19.13 -16.50 -10.13
N THR A 172 20.45 -16.45 -10.02
CA THR A 172 21.20 -17.33 -9.11
C THR A 172 21.97 -16.49 -8.09
N ILE A 173 22.01 -16.97 -6.85
CA ILE A 173 22.75 -16.38 -5.74
C ILE A 173 23.76 -17.43 -5.29
N ASP A 174 25.05 -17.12 -5.37
CA ASP A 174 26.14 -18.07 -5.07
C ASP A 174 25.97 -19.41 -5.80
N ARG A 175 25.62 -19.32 -7.09
CA ARG A 175 25.34 -20.44 -8.01
C ARG A 175 24.07 -21.26 -7.69
N GLN A 176 23.29 -20.87 -6.69
CA GLN A 176 22.00 -21.51 -6.38
C GLN A 176 20.85 -20.76 -7.06
N PRO A 177 19.95 -21.44 -7.78
CA PRO A 177 18.76 -20.81 -8.35
C PRO A 177 17.89 -20.14 -7.28
N SER A 178 17.41 -18.94 -7.57
CA SER A 178 16.45 -18.21 -6.77
C SER A 178 15.24 -17.82 -7.61
N ASN A 179 14.07 -18.19 -7.11
CA ASN A 179 12.78 -17.71 -7.62
C ASN A 179 12.22 -16.56 -6.77
N GLN A 180 13.05 -15.97 -5.90
CA GLN A 180 12.68 -14.86 -5.03
C GLN A 180 12.89 -13.53 -5.74
N THR A 181 11.99 -12.57 -5.48
CA THR A 181 12.11 -11.19 -5.98
C THR A 181 12.87 -10.28 -5.01
N PHE A 182 13.60 -10.88 -4.08
CA PHE A 182 14.45 -10.21 -3.10
C PHE A 182 15.67 -11.08 -2.77
N LEU A 183 16.68 -10.45 -2.19
CA LEU A 183 17.92 -11.11 -1.79
C LEU A 183 17.84 -11.63 -0.34
N PRO A 184 18.57 -12.70 0.00
CA PRO A 184 18.70 -13.17 1.38
C PRO A 184 19.23 -12.07 2.31
N GLU A 185 18.72 -12.02 3.53
CA GLU A 185 19.09 -11.00 4.53
C GLU A 185 20.59 -10.94 4.82
N SER A 186 21.30 -12.06 4.69
CA SER A 186 22.75 -12.15 4.93
C SER A 186 23.57 -11.33 3.93
N ILE A 187 23.03 -11.05 2.73
CA ILE A 187 23.79 -10.46 1.61
C ILE A 187 24.48 -9.15 1.98
N VAL A 188 23.83 -8.32 2.80
CA VAL A 188 24.36 -7.00 3.21
C VAL A 188 25.56 -7.12 4.16
N ARG A 189 25.75 -8.28 4.79
CA ARG A 189 26.89 -8.57 5.69
C ARG A 189 27.96 -9.41 5.01
N THR A 190 27.55 -10.46 4.32
CA THR A 190 28.45 -11.47 3.76
C THR A 190 28.91 -11.15 2.34
N GLY A 191 28.20 -10.28 1.63
CA GLY A 191 28.31 -10.20 0.19
C GLY A 191 27.74 -11.45 -0.47
N GLY A 192 28.00 -11.59 -1.77
CA GLY A 192 27.60 -12.75 -2.57
C GLY A 192 27.64 -12.47 -4.07
N ASP A 193 27.55 -13.53 -4.87
CA ASP A 193 27.55 -13.46 -6.32
C ASP A 193 26.12 -13.60 -6.88
N LEU A 194 25.60 -12.51 -7.43
CA LEU A 194 24.30 -12.42 -8.08
C LEU A 194 24.48 -12.53 -9.60
N THR A 195 23.93 -13.59 -10.20
CA THR A 195 23.92 -13.75 -11.66
C THR A 195 22.50 -13.75 -12.18
N PHE A 196 22.18 -12.76 -13.02
CA PHE A 196 20.89 -12.62 -13.68
C PHE A 196 20.97 -13.19 -15.10
N SER A 197 20.04 -14.09 -15.46
CA SER A 197 19.74 -14.34 -16.87
C SER A 197 18.66 -13.37 -17.32
N LEU A 198 18.85 -12.79 -18.50
CA LEU A 198 17.97 -11.75 -19.02
C LEU A 198 17.31 -12.20 -20.33
N ALA A 199 16.15 -11.60 -20.63
CA ALA A 199 15.40 -11.83 -21.85
C ALA A 199 14.87 -10.52 -22.45
N GLY A 200 14.59 -10.55 -23.75
CA GLY A 200 13.99 -9.42 -24.48
C GLY A 200 12.49 -9.28 -24.22
N THR A 201 11.84 -10.35 -23.75
CA THR A 201 10.40 -10.41 -23.47
C THR A 201 10.14 -10.78 -22.01
N PRO A 202 9.01 -10.35 -21.41
CA PRO A 202 8.66 -10.68 -20.04
C PRO A 202 8.59 -12.19 -19.79
N ASN A 203 9.33 -12.69 -18.79
CA ASN A 203 9.05 -13.98 -18.19
C ASN A 203 7.89 -13.82 -17.18
N LYS A 204 6.75 -14.43 -17.49
CA LYS A 204 5.53 -14.37 -16.65
C LYS A 204 5.42 -15.50 -15.64
N VAL A 205 6.49 -16.25 -15.41
CA VAL A 205 6.55 -17.40 -14.51
C VAL A 205 7.54 -17.15 -13.37
N TRP A 206 8.74 -16.64 -13.66
CA TRP A 206 9.75 -16.34 -12.64
C TRP A 206 9.24 -15.31 -11.63
N GLY A 207 9.43 -15.58 -10.34
CA GLY A 207 9.10 -14.65 -9.25
C GLY A 207 7.61 -14.37 -9.05
N THR A 208 6.70 -15.25 -9.51
CA THR A 208 5.24 -15.03 -9.43
C THR A 208 4.54 -15.67 -8.25
N ALA A 209 5.17 -16.66 -7.62
CA ALA A 209 4.59 -17.35 -6.49
C ALA A 209 4.38 -16.39 -5.30
N ALA A 210 3.37 -16.65 -4.46
CA ALA A 210 3.17 -15.88 -3.23
C ALA A 210 4.42 -15.88 -2.34
N SER A 211 5.12 -17.02 -2.26
CA SER A 211 6.37 -17.20 -1.51
C SER A 211 7.60 -16.57 -2.17
N ALA A 212 7.46 -15.97 -3.36
CA ALA A 212 8.53 -15.23 -4.05
C ALA A 212 8.54 -13.73 -3.71
N ALA A 213 7.47 -13.24 -3.09
CA ALA A 213 7.32 -11.84 -2.72
C ALA A 213 8.26 -11.48 -1.55
N PRO A 214 8.75 -10.23 -1.47
CA PRO A 214 9.51 -9.79 -0.31
C PRO A 214 8.65 -9.85 0.97
N PRO A 215 9.27 -10.03 2.15
CA PRO A 215 8.54 -10.08 3.42
C PRO A 215 7.69 -8.83 3.68
N SER A 216 6.58 -9.02 4.41
CA SER A 216 5.74 -7.97 4.96
C SER A 216 5.57 -8.20 6.47
N PHE A 217 5.53 -7.12 7.24
CA PHE A 217 5.58 -7.13 8.70
C PHE A 217 4.25 -6.63 9.27
N GLY A 218 3.28 -7.54 9.38
CA GLY A 218 1.93 -7.24 9.86
C GLY A 218 1.66 -7.53 11.33
N ALA A 219 2.66 -7.91 12.12
CA ALA A 219 2.48 -8.25 13.54
C ALA A 219 1.83 -7.08 14.31
N GLY A 220 0.76 -7.38 15.05
CA GLY A 220 -0.01 -6.37 15.80
C GLY A 220 -0.94 -5.50 14.94
N SER A 221 -1.11 -5.80 13.65
CA SER A 221 -2.10 -5.11 12.80
C SER A 221 -3.51 -5.32 13.34
N SER A 222 -4.34 -4.28 13.22
CA SER A 222 -5.76 -4.44 13.47
C SER A 222 -6.42 -5.15 12.29
N ALA A 223 -7.37 -6.05 12.56
CA ALA A 223 -8.09 -6.76 11.52
C ALA A 223 -9.14 -5.92 10.79
N VAL A 224 -9.56 -4.79 11.39
CA VAL A 224 -10.64 -3.96 10.86
C VAL A 224 -10.36 -2.48 11.05
N THR A 225 -10.72 -1.68 10.05
CA THR A 225 -10.95 -0.25 10.20
C THR A 225 -12.43 0.05 9.99
N VAL A 226 -12.94 1.07 10.64
CA VAL A 226 -14.38 1.35 10.73
C VAL A 226 -14.62 2.84 10.54
N ASN A 227 -15.69 3.18 9.83
CA ASN A 227 -16.16 4.52 9.63
C ASN A 227 -17.68 4.60 9.81
N ILE A 228 -18.16 5.72 10.36
CA ILE A 228 -19.56 6.12 10.33
C ILE A 228 -19.58 7.54 9.79
N ALA A 229 -19.85 7.70 8.50
CA ALA A 229 -19.73 9.00 7.81
C ALA A 229 -20.64 10.09 8.41
N ARG A 230 -21.80 9.69 8.96
CA ARG A 230 -22.75 10.57 9.65
C ARG A 230 -22.98 10.06 11.06
N PRO A 231 -22.10 10.39 12.03
CA PRO A 231 -22.19 9.89 13.39
C PRO A 231 -23.19 10.66 14.25
N ILE A 232 -24.09 11.45 13.64
CA ILE A 232 -25.15 12.20 14.31
C ILE A 232 -26.45 11.90 13.57
N ILE A 233 -27.46 11.46 14.31
CA ILE A 233 -28.78 11.12 13.76
C ILE A 233 -29.90 11.71 14.61
N GLY A 234 -30.85 12.37 13.95
CA GLY A 234 -32.09 12.83 14.58
C GLY A 234 -33.14 11.72 14.59
N ILE A 235 -33.71 11.39 15.75
CA ILE A 235 -34.77 10.38 15.88
C ILE A 235 -35.85 10.91 16.82
N VAL A 236 -37.08 11.04 16.32
CA VAL A 236 -38.22 11.46 17.13
C VAL A 236 -38.64 10.35 18.11
N PRO A 237 -39.17 10.67 19.31
CA PRO A 237 -39.66 9.66 20.24
C PRO A 237 -40.69 8.72 19.61
N GLY A 238 -40.49 7.41 19.78
CA GLY A 238 -41.33 6.35 19.21
C GLY A 238 -40.96 5.91 17.78
N ALA A 239 -39.87 6.42 17.21
CA ALA A 239 -39.40 6.06 15.88
C ALA A 239 -38.07 5.30 15.90
N THR A 240 -37.71 4.79 14.72
CA THR A 240 -36.43 4.12 14.45
C THR A 240 -35.67 4.91 13.39
N GLY A 241 -34.40 5.20 13.67
CA GLY A 241 -33.45 5.73 12.69
C GLY A 241 -32.39 4.69 12.34
N THR A 242 -31.63 4.92 11.27
CA THR A 242 -30.56 4.01 10.85
C THR A 242 -29.27 4.77 10.63
N VAL A 243 -28.16 4.22 11.14
CA VAL A 243 -26.81 4.67 10.82
C VAL A 243 -26.07 3.59 10.05
N THR A 244 -25.26 4.00 9.08
CA THR A 244 -24.41 3.08 8.30
C THR A 244 -23.04 2.99 8.93
N VAL A 245 -22.60 1.76 9.19
CA VAL A 245 -21.25 1.42 9.64
C VAL A 245 -20.52 0.82 8.45
N ASP A 246 -19.52 1.53 7.95
CA ASP A 246 -18.60 1.01 6.95
C ASP A 246 -17.43 0.33 7.67
N ALA A 247 -17.13 -0.90 7.31
CA ALA A 247 -15.98 -1.62 7.84
C ALA A 247 -15.14 -2.20 6.68
N GLN A 248 -13.83 -2.21 6.86
CA GLN A 248 -12.89 -2.77 5.90
C GLN A 248 -11.97 -3.76 6.62
N ARG A 249 -11.88 -4.98 6.07
CA ARG A 249 -10.91 -5.99 6.46
C ARG A 249 -9.50 -5.52 6.10
N MET A 250 -8.61 -5.57 7.09
CA MET A 250 -7.23 -5.08 7.00
C MET A 250 -6.17 -6.18 7.08
N ILE A 251 -6.55 -7.41 7.43
CA ILE A 251 -5.66 -8.58 7.48
C ILE A 251 -6.33 -9.81 6.86
N ASP A 252 -5.52 -10.74 6.36
CA ASP A 252 -6.02 -12.00 5.79
C ASP A 252 -6.53 -12.95 6.89
N GLY A 253 -7.44 -13.85 6.52
CA GLY A 253 -7.94 -14.92 7.40
C GLY A 253 -8.98 -14.48 8.44
N VAL A 254 -9.50 -13.26 8.34
CA VAL A 254 -10.61 -12.76 9.15
C VAL A 254 -11.79 -12.46 8.23
N ASP A 255 -12.72 -13.40 8.10
CA ASP A 255 -13.80 -13.29 7.12
C ASP A 255 -15.09 -12.73 7.71
N ASP A 256 -15.28 -12.87 9.02
CA ASP A 256 -16.50 -12.45 9.71
C ASP A 256 -16.29 -11.16 10.51
N TYR A 257 -17.37 -10.40 10.66
CA TYR A 257 -17.43 -9.23 11.53
C TYR A 257 -18.70 -9.24 12.39
N THR A 258 -18.68 -8.49 13.47
CA THR A 258 -19.85 -8.21 14.32
C THR A 258 -19.89 -6.74 14.66
N VAL A 259 -21.06 -6.12 14.56
CA VAL A 259 -21.34 -4.76 15.02
C VAL A 259 -22.27 -4.86 16.23
N THR A 260 -21.80 -4.39 17.37
CA THR A 260 -22.50 -4.38 18.65
C THR A 260 -22.75 -2.94 19.10
N PRO A 261 -23.98 -2.43 18.93
CA PRO A 261 -24.39 -1.17 19.52
C PRO A 261 -24.63 -1.32 21.02
N THR A 262 -24.14 -0.36 21.81
CA THR A 262 -24.36 -0.30 23.25
C THR A 262 -24.92 1.07 23.62
N SER A 263 -26.13 1.07 24.18
CA SER A 263 -26.78 2.24 24.79
C SER A 263 -26.87 2.04 26.30
N TYR A 264 -26.55 3.08 27.07
CA TYR A 264 -26.74 3.10 28.53
C TYR A 264 -28.01 3.86 28.94
N VAL A 265 -28.84 4.23 27.96
CA VAL A 265 -30.06 5.02 28.16
C VAL A 265 -31.26 4.09 28.02
N VAL A 266 -32.04 3.98 29.09
CA VAL A 266 -33.30 3.22 29.06
C VAL A 266 -34.23 3.80 28.00
N GLY A 267 -34.73 2.95 27.10
CA GLY A 267 -35.62 3.35 26.02
C GLY A 267 -34.91 3.70 24.70
N ILE A 268 -33.57 3.66 24.64
CA ILE A 268 -32.82 3.72 23.37
C ILE A 268 -32.17 2.36 23.14
N ALA A 269 -32.59 1.65 22.10
CA ALA A 269 -32.16 0.29 21.81
C ALA A 269 -31.67 0.14 20.37
N ALA A 270 -30.67 -0.71 20.16
CA ALA A 270 -30.18 -1.12 18.86
C ALA A 270 -29.64 -2.54 18.98
N GLU A 271 -30.00 -3.40 18.04
CA GLU A 271 -29.63 -4.82 18.07
C GLU A 271 -28.26 -5.05 17.41
N PRO A 272 -27.47 -6.01 17.90
CA PRO A 272 -26.24 -6.41 17.24
C PRO A 272 -26.53 -7.07 15.89
N LEU A 273 -25.57 -6.97 14.97
CA LEU A 273 -25.58 -7.66 13.68
C LEU A 273 -24.22 -8.27 13.41
N SER A 274 -24.19 -9.34 12.63
CA SER A 274 -22.97 -10.00 12.19
C SER A 274 -23.09 -10.38 10.72
N GLY A 275 -21.95 -10.53 10.05
CA GLY A 275 -21.91 -10.90 8.65
C GLY A 275 -20.50 -11.30 8.22
N GLN A 276 -20.34 -11.54 6.92
CA GLN A 276 -19.04 -11.77 6.29
C GLN A 276 -18.65 -10.53 5.50
N PHE A 277 -17.35 -10.24 5.42
CA PHE A 277 -16.85 -9.23 4.49
C PHE A 277 -17.03 -9.69 3.05
N ASP A 278 -17.25 -8.73 2.15
CA ASP A 278 -17.28 -9.00 0.71
C ASP A 278 -15.89 -9.45 0.20
N ASP A 279 -15.82 -9.87 -1.08
CA ASP A 279 -14.58 -10.31 -1.72
C ASP A 279 -13.46 -9.24 -1.65
N ASP A 280 -13.82 -7.97 -1.69
CA ASP A 280 -12.89 -6.84 -1.56
C ASP A 280 -12.59 -6.45 -0.10
N GLY A 281 -13.18 -7.16 0.85
CA GLY A 281 -13.02 -6.94 2.29
C GLY A 281 -13.88 -5.80 2.84
N ALA A 282 -14.69 -5.12 2.02
CA ALA A 282 -15.56 -4.07 2.48
C ALA A 282 -16.90 -4.61 2.97
N VAL A 283 -17.56 -3.86 3.84
CA VAL A 283 -18.97 -4.04 4.17
C VAL A 283 -19.59 -2.72 4.64
N SER A 284 -20.85 -2.49 4.29
CA SER A 284 -21.66 -1.39 4.84
C SER A 284 -22.86 -1.99 5.57
N ALA A 285 -22.81 -1.97 6.90
CA ALA A 285 -23.86 -2.51 7.77
C ALA A 285 -24.81 -1.41 8.25
N SER A 286 -26.12 -1.66 8.17
CA SER A 286 -27.15 -0.73 8.65
C SER A 286 -27.56 -1.06 10.08
N VAL A 287 -27.23 -0.17 11.02
CA VAL A 287 -27.61 -0.29 12.44
C VAL A 287 -28.90 0.48 12.69
N ALA A 288 -29.97 -0.22 13.00
CA ALA A 288 -31.25 0.38 13.40
C ALA A 288 -31.24 0.77 14.89
N ILE A 289 -31.58 2.02 15.17
CA ILE A 289 -31.66 2.59 16.52
C ILE A 289 -33.10 3.01 16.77
N THR A 290 -33.73 2.41 17.78
CA THR A 290 -35.12 2.70 18.18
C THR A 290 -35.12 3.55 19.43
N VAL A 291 -35.88 4.64 19.40
CA VAL A 291 -36.10 5.55 20.54
C VAL A 291 -37.53 5.38 21.03
N ALA A 292 -37.71 4.98 22.29
CA ALA A 292 -39.03 4.84 22.90
C ALA A 292 -39.70 6.21 23.09
N ARG A 293 -41.03 6.23 23.10
CA ARG A 293 -41.82 7.47 23.31
C ARG A 293 -41.53 8.18 24.63
N SER A 294 -41.02 7.45 25.63
CA SER A 294 -40.70 7.98 26.96
C SER A 294 -39.35 8.69 27.05
N VAL A 295 -38.52 8.61 26.01
CA VAL A 295 -37.19 9.25 26.01
C VAL A 295 -37.37 10.75 25.77
N PRO A 296 -36.90 11.63 26.69
CA PRO A 296 -37.06 13.07 26.52
C PRO A 296 -36.18 13.60 25.38
N SER A 297 -36.46 14.83 24.96
CA SER A 297 -35.59 15.52 24.00
C SER A 297 -34.19 15.71 24.60
N GLY A 298 -33.14 15.47 23.81
CA GLY A 298 -31.77 15.51 24.28
C GLY A 298 -30.76 14.88 23.32
N TYR A 299 -29.53 14.77 23.78
CA TYR A 299 -28.40 14.19 23.05
C TYR A 299 -27.92 12.95 23.78
N TYR A 300 -27.99 11.80 23.12
CA TYR A 300 -27.71 10.50 23.72
C TYR A 300 -26.64 9.76 22.93
N PRO A 301 -25.45 9.54 23.51
CA PRO A 301 -24.41 8.76 22.85
C PRO A 301 -24.77 7.26 22.87
N ILE A 302 -24.59 6.62 21.73
CA ILE A 302 -24.55 5.17 21.56
C ILE A 302 -23.13 4.80 21.12
N TYR A 303 -22.59 3.74 21.71
CA TYR A 303 -21.27 3.22 21.37
C TYR A 303 -21.44 2.06 20.39
N VAL A 304 -20.98 2.23 19.16
CA VAL A 304 -21.07 1.21 18.12
C VAL A 304 -19.71 0.54 17.98
N THR A 305 -19.60 -0.68 18.51
CA THR A 305 -18.35 -1.46 18.47
C THR A 305 -18.40 -2.45 17.33
N THR A 306 -17.48 -2.33 16.38
CA THR A 306 -17.28 -3.35 15.34
C THR A 306 -16.07 -4.21 15.72
N SER A 307 -16.25 -5.51 15.71
CA SER A 307 -15.23 -6.51 16.00
C SER A 307 -15.01 -7.43 14.81
N ALA A 308 -13.74 -7.80 14.56
CA ALA A 308 -13.34 -8.77 13.56
C ALA A 308 -12.05 -9.45 14.05
N GLY A 309 -12.04 -10.79 14.11
CA GLY A 309 -10.98 -11.54 14.80
C GLY A 309 -10.78 -11.03 16.22
N ASP A 310 -9.53 -10.80 16.62
CA ASP A 310 -9.18 -10.26 17.95
C ASP A 310 -9.21 -8.72 18.01
N SER A 311 -9.61 -8.04 16.92
CA SER A 311 -9.68 -6.58 16.86
C SER A 311 -11.08 -6.06 17.13
N ALA A 312 -11.15 -4.93 17.82
CA ALA A 312 -12.38 -4.15 17.97
C ALA A 312 -12.11 -2.66 17.76
N ARG A 313 -13.11 -1.95 17.24
CA ARG A 313 -13.14 -0.51 17.06
C ARG A 313 -14.49 0.04 17.48
N THR A 314 -14.48 0.99 18.40
CA THR A 314 -15.71 1.63 18.91
C THR A 314 -15.78 3.05 18.39
N LEU A 315 -16.88 3.37 17.71
CA LEU A 315 -17.25 4.73 17.31
C LEU A 315 -18.46 5.19 18.11
N ILE A 316 -18.58 6.50 18.30
CA ILE A 316 -19.71 7.11 19.00
C ILE A 316 -20.69 7.63 17.97
N VAL A 317 -21.96 7.25 18.14
CA VAL A 317 -23.10 7.80 17.41
C VAL A 317 -23.89 8.67 18.37
N LEU A 318 -24.11 9.93 18.01
CA LEU A 318 -24.94 10.86 18.78
C LEU A 318 -26.38 10.82 18.27
N VAL A 319 -27.28 10.28 19.07
CA VAL A 319 -28.72 10.32 18.81
C VAL A 319 -29.28 11.62 19.36
N VAL A 320 -29.77 12.47 18.46
CA VAL A 320 -30.50 13.69 18.79
C VAL A 320 -31.98 13.35 18.85
N VAL A 321 -32.52 13.28 20.06
CA VAL A 321 -33.97 13.13 20.25
C VAL A 321 -34.57 14.52 20.32
N ALA A 322 -35.45 14.83 19.38
CA ALA A 322 -36.20 16.07 19.36
C ALA A 322 -37.63 15.76 18.91
N GLU A 323 -38.60 16.50 19.43
CA GLU A 323 -39.97 16.46 18.90
C GLU A 323 -39.98 17.02 17.47
N ALA A 324 -40.88 16.50 16.63
CA ALA A 324 -41.10 17.10 15.32
C ALA A 324 -41.58 18.53 15.54
N VAL A 325 -40.94 19.50 14.88
CA VAL A 325 -41.48 20.86 14.81
C VAL A 325 -42.72 20.77 13.92
N GLU A 326 -43.91 20.98 14.50
CA GLU A 326 -45.15 21.16 13.73
C GLU A 326 -45.09 22.39 12.81
#